data_AF-A0A934EY26-F1
#
_entry.id   AF-A0A934EY26-F1
#
_cell.length_a   1.000
_cell.length_b   1.000
_cell.length_c   1.000
_cell.angle_alpha   90.00
_cell.angle_beta   90.00
_cell.angle_gamma   90.00
#
_symmetry.space_group_name_H-M   'P 1'
#
loop_
_entity.id
_entity.type
_entity.pdbx_description
1 polymer ?
#
loop_
_entity_poly.entity_id
_entity_poly.type
_entity_poly.pdbx_seq_one_letter_code
_entity_poly.pdbx_strand_id
1 'polypeptide(L)' 'MGKYPSLNCRQLERRLREIGCELLRTSGSHRHYSNPFQPDRLITFAWHPGDVPRGIIADIIEDLGLSRDDFYFRKF' A
#
# COMPACT_ATOMS: atom_id res chain seq x y z
N MET A 1 -20.75 6.97 1.37
CA MET A 1 -19.32 7.35 1.52
C MET A 1 -18.74 6.53 2.68
N GLY A 2 -17.62 5.83 2.49
CA GLY A 2 -16.95 5.12 3.59
C GLY A 2 -16.03 6.04 4.39
N LYS A 3 -15.74 5.69 5.66
CA LYS A 3 -14.79 6.40 6.54
C LYS A 3 -13.40 6.59 5.91
N TYR A 4 -13.00 5.67 5.04
CA TYR A 4 -11.66 5.63 4.44
C TYR A 4 -11.67 6.13 2.99
N PRO A 5 -10.73 7.03 2.61
CA PRO A 5 -10.63 7.52 1.24
C PRO A 5 -10.22 6.40 0.28
N SER A 6 -10.63 6.51 -0.98
CA SER A 6 -10.01 5.73 -2.05
C SER A 6 -8.63 6.31 -2.39
N LEU A 7 -7.74 5.46 -2.89
CA LEU A 7 -6.38 5.85 -3.27
C LEU A 7 -6.13 5.39 -4.70
N ASN A 8 -5.61 6.26 -5.55
CA ASN A 8 -4.96 5.83 -6.78
C ASN A 8 -3.53 5.33 -6.50
N CYS A 9 -2.89 4.70 -7.50
CA CYS A 9 -1.56 4.11 -7.34
C CYS A 9 -0.50 5.10 -6.83
N ARG A 10 -0.57 6.39 -7.23
CA ARG A 10 0.39 7.42 -6.78
C ARG A 10 0.18 7.78 -5.31
N GLN A 11 -1.06 7.87 -4.87
CA GLN A 11 -1.39 8.14 -3.47
C GLN A 11 -1.01 6.95 -2.58
N LEU A 12 -1.28 5.72 -3.04
CA LEU A 12 -0.85 4.51 -2.34
C LEU A 12 0.68 4.44 -2.24
N GLU A 13 1.41 4.65 -3.34
CA GLU A 13 2.88 4.68 -3.31
C GLU A 13 3.43 5.72 -2.34
N ARG A 14 2.89 6.95 -2.37
CA ARG A 14 3.31 7.98 -1.40
C ARG A 14 3.10 7.51 0.02
N ARG A 15 1.94 6.89 0.29
CA ARG A 15 1.62 6.40 1.63
C ARG A 15 2.54 5.26 2.08
N LEU A 16 2.82 4.31 1.18
CA LEU A 16 3.78 3.24 1.45
C LEU A 16 5.18 3.79 1.76
N ARG A 17 5.64 4.81 1.02
CA ARG A 17 6.92 5.48 1.29
C ARG A 17 6.95 6.18 2.65
N GLU A 18 5.86 6.83 3.06
CA GLU A 18 5.75 7.43 4.41
C GLU A 18 5.87 6.37 5.50
N ILE A 19 5.31 5.17 5.29
CA ILE A 19 5.38 4.04 6.23
C ILE A 19 6.80 3.43 6.28
N GLY A 20 7.65 3.71 5.29
CA GLY A 20 9.00 3.15 5.17
C GLY A 20 9.10 1.97 4.20
N CYS A 21 8.07 1.70 3.40
CA CYS A 21 8.17 0.75 2.29
C CYS A 21 8.97 1.35 1.13
N GLU A 22 9.84 0.54 0.54
CA GLU A 22 10.72 0.94 -0.57
C GLU A 22 10.41 0.10 -1.81
N LEU A 23 10.41 0.72 -2.99
CA LEU A 23 10.20 0.00 -4.25
C LEU A 23 11.42 -0.88 -4.53
N LEU A 24 11.23 -2.20 -4.56
CA LEU A 24 12.30 -3.17 -4.81
C LEU A 24 12.43 -3.51 -6.30
N ARG A 25 11.29 -3.78 -6.96
CA ARG A 25 11.26 -4.13 -8.38
C ARG A 25 9.91 -3.87 -9.01
N THR A 26 9.92 -3.76 -10.34
CA THR A 26 8.72 -3.68 -11.18
C THR A 26 8.72 -4.86 -12.14
N SER A 27 7.55 -5.49 -12.33
CA SER A 27 7.36 -6.60 -13.28
C SER A 27 6.05 -6.40 -14.03
N GLY A 28 6.14 -6.03 -15.31
CA GLY A 28 4.98 -5.60 -16.08
C GLY A 28 4.29 -4.40 -15.41
N SER A 29 2.99 -4.48 -15.20
CA SER A 29 2.24 -3.47 -14.46
C SER A 29 2.41 -3.57 -12.93
N HIS A 30 2.99 -4.63 -12.39
CA HIS A 30 3.07 -4.81 -10.94
C HIS A 30 4.31 -4.13 -10.35
N ARG A 31 4.12 -3.53 -9.18
CA ARG A 31 5.20 -3.03 -8.34
C ARG A 31 5.28 -3.86 -7.07
N HIS A 32 6.51 -4.11 -6.64
CA HIS A 32 6.82 -4.86 -5.42
C HIS A 32 7.61 -3.95 -4.48
N TYR A 33 7.08 -3.71 -3.29
CA TYR A 33 7.70 -2.91 -2.25
C TYR A 33 8.13 -3.78 -1.07
N SER A 34 9.15 -3.34 -0.35
CA SER A 34 9.52 -3.93 0.94
C SER A 34 8.43 -3.73 1.98
N ASN A 35 8.41 -4.59 2.99
CA ASN A 35 7.58 -4.44 4.16
C ASN A 35 8.48 -4.21 5.39
N PRO A 36 8.47 -3.02 6.00
CA PRO A 36 9.37 -2.70 7.11
C PRO A 36 9.01 -3.46 8.40
N PHE A 37 7.81 -4.02 8.50
CA PHE A 37 7.34 -4.73 9.69
C PHE A 37 7.41 -6.26 9.56
N GLN A 38 7.44 -6.78 8.33
CA GLN A 38 7.53 -8.21 8.02
C GLN A 38 8.45 -8.43 6.80
N PRO A 39 9.79 -8.47 6.98
CA PRO A 39 10.76 -8.45 5.88
C PRO A 39 10.67 -9.62 4.88
N ASP A 40 10.03 -10.72 5.27
CA ASP A 40 9.76 -11.90 4.46
C ASP A 40 8.53 -11.74 3.54
N ARG A 41 7.75 -10.67 3.71
CA ARG A 41 6.58 -10.35 2.88
C ARG A 41 6.81 -9.13 2.01
N LEU A 42 6.36 -9.20 0.76
CA LEU A 42 6.40 -8.08 -0.17
C LEU A 42 5.01 -7.49 -0.36
N ILE A 43 4.92 -6.16 -0.35
CA ILE A 43 3.70 -5.46 -0.76
C ILE A 43 3.65 -5.41 -2.28
N THR A 44 2.65 -6.04 -2.88
CA THR A 44 2.53 -6.16 -4.35
C THR A 44 1.19 -5.65 -4.84
N PHE A 45 1.19 -4.74 -5.82
CA PHE A 45 -0.03 -4.31 -6.49
C PHE A 45 0.21 -3.89 -7.95
N ALA A 46 -0.84 -3.95 -8.77
CA ALA A 46 -0.81 -3.49 -10.16
C ALA A 46 -0.90 -1.96 -10.27
N TRP A 47 -0.15 -1.40 -11.20
CA TRP A 47 -0.11 0.02 -11.51
C TRP A 47 -0.94 0.32 -12.74
N HIS A 48 -2.11 0.93 -12.55
CA HIS A 48 -3.02 1.31 -13.63
C HIS A 48 -3.74 2.64 -13.33
N PRO A 49 -4.37 3.29 -14.33
CA PRO A 49 -5.21 4.46 -14.09
C PRO A 49 -6.40 4.15 -13.18
N GLY A 50 -6.87 5.16 -12.45
CA GLY A 50 -7.98 5.04 -11.51
C GLY A 50 -7.57 4.65 -10.09
N ASP A 51 -8.58 4.31 -9.28
CA ASP A 51 -8.38 3.94 -7.89
C ASP A 51 -7.96 2.47 -7.77
N VAL A 52 -7.06 2.21 -6.82
CA VAL A 52 -6.72 0.85 -6.39
C VAL A 52 -7.97 0.24 -5.73
N PRO A 53 -8.36 -1.00 -6.09
CA PRO A 53 -9.51 -1.65 -5.48
C PRO A 53 -9.38 -1.71 -3.96
N ARG A 54 -10.48 -1.46 -3.24
CA ARG A 54 -10.48 -1.45 -1.76
C ARG A 54 -10.04 -2.77 -1.14
N GLY A 55 -10.29 -3.90 -1.82
CA GLY A 55 -9.80 -5.21 -1.39
C GLY A 55 -8.28 -5.27 -1.34
N ILE A 56 -7.62 -4.81 -2.41
CA ILE A 56 -6.15 -4.73 -2.46
C ILE A 56 -5.60 -3.83 -1.35
N ILE A 57 -6.23 -2.69 -1.09
CA ILE A 57 -5.80 -1.84 0.04
C ILE A 57 -5.97 -2.56 1.38
N ALA A 58 -7.05 -3.33 1.56
CA ALA A 58 -7.26 -4.11 2.79
C ALA A 58 -6.18 -5.20 2.96
N ASP A 59 -5.83 -5.92 1.90
CA ASP A 59 -4.79 -6.95 1.92
C ASP A 59 -3.42 -6.34 2.27
N ILE A 60 -3.10 -5.18 1.67
CA ILE A 60 -1.86 -4.44 1.99
C ILE A 60 -1.82 -4.02 3.47
N ILE A 61 -2.94 -3.56 4.03
CA ILE A 61 -3.02 -3.17 5.44
C ILE A 61 -2.78 -4.38 6.35
N GLU A 62 -3.34 -5.53 6.00
CA GLU A 62 -3.14 -6.80 6.70
C GLU A 62 -1.67 -7.25 6.63
N ASP A 63 -1.05 -7.21 5.45
CA ASP A 63 0.37 -7.57 5.28
C ASP A 63 1.29 -6.64 6.05
N LEU A 64 0.97 -5.34 6.15
CA LEU A 64 1.71 -4.39 6.99
C LEU A 64 1.47 -4.60 8.48
N GLY A 65 0.48 -5.41 8.88
CA GLY A 65 0.10 -5.60 10.28
C GLY A 65 -0.43 -4.32 10.95
N LEU A 66 -1.01 -3.41 10.17
CA LEU A 66 -1.52 -2.13 10.66
C LEU A 66 -3.03 -2.17 10.83
N SER A 67 -3.56 -1.32 11.71
CA SER A 67 -4.99 -1.00 11.67
C SER A 67 -5.29 -0.12 10.46
N ARG A 68 -6.55 -0.10 10.00
CA ARG A 68 -6.97 0.85 8.94
C ARG A 68 -6.74 2.30 9.38
N ASP A 69 -7.01 2.64 10.63
CA ASP A 69 -6.83 4.00 11.11
C ASP A 69 -5.34 4.40 11.13
N ASP A 70 -4.44 3.49 11.52
CA ASP A 70 -2.99 3.70 11.40
C ASP A 70 -2.59 3.89 9.94
N PHE A 71 -3.04 3.00 9.05
CA PHE A 71 -2.72 3.10 7.64
C PHE A 71 -3.20 4.41 7.02
N TYR A 72 -4.37 4.93 7.36
CA TYR A 72 -4.90 6.13 6.71
C TYR A 72 -4.48 7.45 7.37
N PHE A 73 -4.22 7.46 8.69
CA PHE A 73 -4.15 8.70 9.45
C PHE A 73 -2.90 8.85 10.34
N ARG A 74 -2.17 7.78 10.64
CA ARG A 74 -0.95 7.88 11.45
C ARG A 74 0.19 8.55 10.67
N LYS A 75 0.94 9.42 11.34
CA LYS A 75 2.20 9.96 10.83
C LYS A 75 3.34 9.04 11.27
N PHE A 76 4.22 8.70 10.33
CA PHE A 76 5.39 7.85 10.52
C PHE A 76 6.65 8.69 10.33
#